data_AF-A0AAU5UR75-F1
#
_entry.id   AF-A0AAU5UR75-F1
#
_cell.length_a   1.000
_cell.length_b   1.000
_cell.length_c   1.000
_cell.angle_alpha   90.00
_cell.angle_beta   90.00
_cell.angle_gamma   90.00
#
_symmetry.space_group_name_H-M   'P 1'
#
loop_
_entity.id
_entity.type
_entity.pdbx_description
1 polymer ?
#
loop_
_entity_poly.entity_id
_entity_poly.type
_entity_poly.pdbx_seq_one_letter_code
_entity_poly.pdbx_strand_id
1 'polypeptide(L)' 'MSDESEVGDRQGAGSGYQYAVGHANGTSTVINSLGKVTGTFPDPVYFRWGPVFYLDPLNGD' A
#
# COMPACT_ATOMS: atom_id res chain seq x y z
N MET A 1 -22.46 28.07 -20.50
CA MET A 1 -22.44 28.52 -19.09
C MET A 1 -23.70 27.91 -18.46
N SER A 2 -23.63 26.75 -17.85
CA SER A 2 -22.62 26.30 -16.91
C SER A 2 -22.35 24.81 -17.05
N ASP A 3 -21.08 24.44 -17.21
CA ASP A 3 -20.61 23.08 -16.98
C ASP A 3 -21.02 22.65 -15.57
N GLU A 4 -21.90 21.67 -15.46
CA GLU A 4 -21.86 20.77 -14.31
C GLU A 4 -20.60 19.94 -14.51
N SER A 5 -19.47 20.47 -14.05
CA SER A 5 -18.22 19.73 -14.00
C SER A 5 -18.52 18.46 -13.21
N GLU A 6 -18.44 17.32 -13.89
CA GLU A 6 -18.20 16.02 -13.30
C GLU A 6 -17.27 16.25 -12.10
N VAL A 7 -17.82 16.15 -10.89
CA VAL A 7 -17.01 16.07 -9.69
C VAL A 7 -16.30 14.74 -9.90
N GLY A 8 -15.10 14.81 -10.48
CA GLY A 8 -14.23 13.68 -10.68
C GLY A 8 -13.97 13.13 -9.30
N ASP A 9 -14.79 12.16 -8.91
CA ASP A 9 -14.66 11.42 -7.68
C ASP A 9 -13.22 10.97 -7.68
N ARG A 10 -12.43 11.47 -6.73
CA ARG A 10 -11.02 11.12 -6.66
C ARG A 10 -11.00 9.62 -6.36
N GLN A 11 -10.89 8.81 -7.41
CA GLN A 11 -10.84 7.36 -7.39
C GLN A 11 -9.54 6.96 -6.68
N GLY A 12 -9.59 6.98 -5.37
CA GLY A 12 -8.43 6.83 -4.51
C GLY A 12 -8.60 5.74 -3.48
N ALA A 13 -9.66 4.94 -3.49
CA ALA A 13 -9.69 3.72 -2.68
C ALA A 13 -8.71 2.72 -3.29
N GLY A 14 -7.41 2.85 -2.99
CA GLY A 14 -6.40 1.87 -3.35
C GLY A 14 -6.87 0.49 -2.93
N SER A 15 -6.65 -0.54 -3.76
CA SER A 15 -6.93 -1.92 -3.39
C SER A 15 -5.70 -2.52 -2.71
N GLY A 16 -5.88 -3.12 -1.53
CA GLY A 16 -4.81 -3.86 -0.84
C GLY A 16 -4.78 -5.32 -1.25
N TYR A 17 -3.59 -5.90 -1.35
CA TYR A 17 -3.37 -7.33 -1.62
C TYR A 17 -2.38 -7.89 -0.60
N GLN A 18 -2.66 -9.11 -0.10
CA GLN A 18 -1.79 -9.79 0.85
C GLN A 18 -0.98 -10.90 0.18
N TYR A 19 0.24 -11.09 0.68
CA TYR A 19 1.16 -12.14 0.24
C TYR A 19 1.83 -12.77 1.45
N ALA A 20 1.94 -14.09 1.45
CA ALA A 20 2.81 -14.83 2.37
C ALA A 20 4.13 -15.14 1.68
N VAL A 21 5.24 -14.85 2.36
CA VAL A 21 6.60 -15.10 1.85
C VAL A 21 7.28 -16.14 2.73
N GLY A 22 7.91 -17.14 2.11
CA GLY A 22 8.69 -18.16 2.83
C GLY A 22 10.03 -17.61 3.34
N HIS A 23 10.81 -18.45 4.02
CA HIS A 23 12.20 -18.11 4.33
C HIS A 23 12.98 -17.79 3.06
N ALA A 24 13.84 -16.75 3.14
CA ALA A 24 14.69 -16.36 2.03
C ALA A 24 15.63 -17.52 1.64
N ASN A 25 15.43 -18.06 0.44
CA ASN A 25 16.23 -19.16 -0.11
C ASN A 25 16.71 -18.81 -1.52
N GLY A 26 17.36 -17.64 -1.63
CA GLY A 26 17.78 -17.07 -2.90
C GLY A 26 16.60 -16.88 -3.87
N THR A 27 16.81 -17.25 -5.13
CA THR A 27 15.78 -17.14 -6.19
C THR A 27 14.61 -18.10 -6.02
N SER A 28 14.72 -19.07 -5.12
CA SER A 28 13.67 -20.07 -4.84
C SER A 28 12.72 -19.66 -3.71
N THR A 29 12.78 -18.40 -3.27
CA THR A 29 11.89 -17.88 -2.22
C THR A 29 10.43 -17.96 -2.70
N VAL A 30 9.60 -18.68 -1.94
CA VAL A 30 8.18 -18.83 -2.25
C VAL A 30 7.44 -17.53 -1.93
N ILE A 31 6.64 -17.05 -2.88
CA ILE A 31 5.70 -15.93 -2.71
C ILE A 31 4.31 -16.45 -3.05
N ASN A 32 3.41 -16.46 -2.07
CA ASN A 32 2.04 -16.92 -2.25
C ASN A 32 1.06 -15.75 -2.13
N SER A 33 0.19 -15.57 -3.12
CA SER A 33 -0.88 -14.56 -3.05
C SER A 33 -2.01 -15.06 -2.16
N LEU A 34 -2.41 -14.25 -1.18
CA LEU A 34 -3.55 -14.50 -0.30
C LEU A 34 -4.82 -13.76 -0.74
N GLY A 35 -4.71 -12.97 -1.81
CA GLY A 35 -5.83 -12.26 -2.42
C GLY A 35 -6.02 -10.82 -1.93
N LYS A 36 -7.14 -10.25 -2.36
CA LYS A 36 -7.51 -8.86 -2.09
C LYS A 36 -8.00 -8.72 -0.65
N VAL A 37 -7.54 -7.66 0.02
CA VAL A 37 -8.06 -7.26 1.34
C VAL A 37 -9.34 -6.46 1.15
N THR A 38 -10.38 -6.82 1.88
CA THR A 38 -11.59 -5.99 1.98
C THR A 38 -11.27 -4.74 2.78
N GLY A 39 -11.18 -3.60 2.10
CA GLY A 39 -10.90 -2.30 2.72
C GLY A 39 -10.59 -1.22 1.68
N THR A 40 -10.57 0.03 2.15
CA THR A 40 -10.16 1.20 1.35
C THR A 40 -8.82 1.68 1.85
N PHE A 41 -7.87 1.89 0.93
CA PHE A 41 -6.53 2.39 1.25
C PHE A 41 -6.33 3.76 0.59
N PRO A 42 -6.96 4.84 1.12
CA PRO A 42 -6.94 6.17 0.53
C PRO A 42 -5.58 6.88 0.68
N ASP A 43 -4.85 6.52 1.72
CA ASP A 43 -3.53 7.08 1.98
C ASP A 43 -2.48 6.32 1.16
N PRO A 44 -1.69 7.02 0.32
CA PRO A 44 -0.54 6.39 -0.29
C PRO A 44 0.47 6.09 0.82
N VAL A 45 0.51 4.83 1.27
CA VAL A 45 1.57 4.35 2.17
C VAL A 45 2.85 4.27 1.37
N TYR A 46 3.56 5.40 1.29
CA TYR A 46 4.92 5.44 0.77
C TYR A 46 5.84 4.82 1.81
N PHE A 47 6.16 3.54 1.64
CA PHE A 47 7.22 2.92 2.42
C PHE A 47 8.54 3.61 2.09
N ARG A 48 9.17 4.20 3.11
CA ARG A 48 10.52 4.76 3.03
C ARG A 48 11.44 3.83 3.81
N TRP A 49 12.58 3.47 3.22
CA TRP A 49 13.65 2.84 3.98
C TRP A 49 14.30 3.93 4.83
N GLY A 50 13.84 4.10 6.07
CA GLY A 50 14.41 5.03 7.04
C GLY A 50 15.67 4.45 7.67
N PRO A 51 16.84 5.13 7.61
CA PRO A 51 17.96 4.75 8.44
C PRO A 51 17.60 5.08 9.90
N VAL A 52 17.58 4.04 10.74
CA VAL A 52 17.43 4.08 12.20
C VAL A 52 16.08 4.55 12.77
N PHE A 53 15.48 3.69 13.60
CA PHE A 53 14.22 3.87 14.35
C PHE A 53 14.17 5.08 15.30
N TYR A 54 15.30 5.77 15.51
CA TYR A 54 15.37 6.96 16.36
C TYR A 54 15.26 8.28 15.58
N LEU A 55 15.53 8.28 14.26
CA LEU A 55 15.53 9.49 13.43
C LEU A 55 14.29 9.62 12.54
N ASP A 56 13.54 8.54 12.37
CA ASP A 56 12.33 8.49 11.55
C ASP A 56 11.27 7.71 12.33
N PRO A 57 10.17 8.35 12.79
CA PRO A 57 9.00 7.64 13.28
C PRO A 57 8.40 6.90 12.10
N LEU A 58 8.95 5.72 11.82
CA LEU A 58 8.40 4.80 10.85
C LEU A 58 6.95 4.56 11.29
N ASN A 59 6.03 5.06 10.46
CA ASN A 59 4.58 4.90 10.51
C ASN A 59 3.78 5.41 11.74
N GLY A 60 3.84 6.73 11.99
CA GLY A 60 2.72 7.49 12.58
C GLY A 60 2.60 7.44 14.10
N ASP A 61 2.37 8.61 14.69
CA ASP A 61 1.92 8.80 16.08
C ASP A 61 0.40 8.60 16.22
#